data_AF-A0A2V8TTU5-F1
#
_entry.id   AF-A0A2V8TTU5-F1
#
_cell.length_a   1.000
_cell.length_b   1.000
_cell.length_c   1.000
_cell.angle_alpha   90.00
_cell.angle_beta   90.00
_cell.angle_gamma   90.00
#
_symmetry.space_group_name_H-M   'P 1'
#
loop_
_entity.id
_entity.type
_entity.pdbx_description
1 polymer ?
#
loop_
_entity_poly.entity_id
_entity_poly.type
_entity_poly.pdbx_seq_one_letter_code
_entity_poly.pdbx_strand_id
1 'polypeptide(L)'
;MRLAGAILVTMTVAEGAVVSHAWRDGKLTLKLEDGAATMEWLSPVAFRLARSWRGEGDVLPRIRHERTVPELEDSGATFTMRTRYLTVDLDRADLNLRVTAADTPVAKVALSLAAGGVELGLGMAQDEKVFGLMGSDSGRLNLRGERLERRHGLFFTSRGYGIFMRAPERCAFDLASGTVQARGSQTIEYVFYYGPTPKEILEQHQTVAGESEVTAEALELLSPDRLPPTATPLPKMRLDSWQALGDLVRKLNQWSLSAVQYPALDLASLDWAKGEVKQRAEDMSTLLPIVYRSSGEGGIEAATRYMWKPYLITYLREGYDRGYPLIRPLPMQFSRDANSDRQADVFMLGDEILLAPVLAAGGRRRLDLPRGIWTDLRTNAEYRGNRTVEVEAPAGRVPMFARNGSIVPLMAKNAMELHYFPSLAGEFFLWEPDPGENSQFHASPAGEFMRLETETQVRRTYEWVIHHTKAAHEVAAEGTSYKRADGRTQLRPGPWWHAAALNNLHVMERADAGADKIVNISF
;
A
#
# COMPACT_ATOMS: atom_id res chain seq x y z
N MET A 1 42.31 37.72 51.89
CA MET A 1 42.75 36.76 50.86
C MET A 1 41.71 35.65 50.73
N ARG A 2 40.73 35.81 49.83
CA ARG A 2 39.93 34.72 49.23
C ARG A 2 39.49 35.24 47.87
N LEU A 3 40.09 34.66 46.82
CA LEU A 3 39.88 35.04 45.43
C LEU A 3 38.47 34.66 44.97
N ALA A 4 37.88 35.55 44.18
CA ALA A 4 36.72 35.30 43.34
C ALA A 4 37.08 34.26 42.26
N GLY A 5 36.33 33.16 42.19
CA GLY A 5 36.40 32.20 41.09
C GLY A 5 35.58 32.72 39.92
N ALA A 6 36.25 33.17 38.86
CA ALA A 6 35.61 33.41 37.57
C ALA A 6 35.20 32.05 36.98
N ILE A 7 33.89 31.82 36.84
CA ILE A 7 33.35 30.73 36.05
C ILE A 7 33.59 31.09 34.59
N LEU A 8 34.59 30.44 33.99
CA LEU A 8 34.81 30.49 32.56
C LEU A 8 33.68 29.69 31.90
N VAL A 9 32.60 30.38 31.51
CA VAL A 9 31.61 29.82 30.59
C VAL A 9 32.30 29.73 29.24
N THR A 10 32.85 28.56 28.91
CA THR A 10 33.16 28.22 27.52
C THR A 10 31.83 28.22 26.77
N MET A 11 31.54 29.30 26.06
CA MET A 11 30.52 29.26 25.01
C MET A 11 31.03 28.27 23.97
N THR A 12 30.51 27.05 24.02
CA THR A 12 30.45 26.20 22.83
C THR A 12 29.68 26.97 21.79
N VAL A 13 30.39 27.54 20.81
CA VAL A 13 29.80 28.03 19.58
C VAL A 13 28.98 26.87 19.01
N ALA A 14 27.69 27.09 18.77
CA ALA A 14 26.82 26.06 18.23
C ALA A 14 27.33 25.69 16.82
N GLU A 15 27.90 24.49 16.68
CA GLU A 15 28.30 23.96 15.37
C GLU A 15 27.05 23.89 14.48
N GLY A 16 27.03 24.67 13.39
CA GLY A 16 25.93 24.68 12.42
C GLY A 16 25.08 25.94 12.34
N ALA A 17 25.46 27.04 13.00
CA ALA A 17 24.72 28.29 12.93
C ALA A 17 24.59 28.84 11.49
N VAL A 18 23.41 29.40 11.17
CA VAL A 18 23.14 30.01 9.87
C VAL A 18 23.87 31.35 9.73
N VAL A 19 24.80 31.43 8.78
CA VAL A 19 25.56 32.64 8.43
C VAL A 19 24.78 33.53 7.47
N SER A 20 24.18 32.93 6.45
CA SER A 20 23.31 33.62 5.50
C SER A 20 22.32 32.66 4.86
N HIS A 21 21.23 33.20 4.31
CA HIS A 21 20.21 32.40 3.66
C HIS A 21 19.65 33.08 2.41
N ALA A 22 19.03 32.29 1.54
CA ALA A 22 18.23 32.76 0.42
C ALA A 22 16.95 31.94 0.33
N TRP A 23 15.81 32.61 0.14
CA TRP A 23 14.52 31.98 -0.15
C TRP A 23 14.11 32.28 -1.58
N ARG A 24 13.93 31.25 -2.41
CA ARG A 24 13.49 31.41 -3.80
C ARG A 24 12.59 30.24 -4.18
N ASP A 25 11.37 30.55 -4.62
CA ASP A 25 10.43 29.58 -5.19
C ASP A 25 10.26 28.28 -4.38
N GLY A 26 10.11 28.40 -3.06
CA GLY A 26 9.91 27.23 -2.19
C GLY A 26 11.21 26.51 -1.78
N LYS A 27 12.37 27.07 -2.13
CA LYS A 27 13.68 26.58 -1.73
C LYS A 27 14.37 27.56 -0.79
N LEU A 28 14.73 27.05 0.40
CA LEU A 28 15.61 27.70 1.37
C LEU A 28 17.03 27.18 1.18
N THR A 29 17.95 28.06 0.82
CA THR A 29 19.38 27.75 0.74
C THR A 29 20.09 28.43 1.90
N LEU A 30 20.88 27.66 2.65
CA LEU A 30 21.56 28.10 3.86
C LEU A 30 23.07 27.95 3.70
N LYS A 31 23.81 29.02 4.02
CA LYS A 31 25.24 28.96 4.31
C LYS A 31 25.40 28.88 5.83
N LEU A 32 26.13 27.88 6.29
CA LEU A 32 26.36 27.61 7.70
C LEU A 32 27.84 27.87 8.04
N GLU A 33 28.16 27.98 9.33
CA GLU A 33 29.55 28.09 9.78
C GLU A 33 30.36 26.83 9.44
N ASP A 34 29.71 25.66 9.44
CA ASP A 34 30.31 24.34 9.25
C ASP A 34 29.95 23.69 7.90
N GLY A 35 29.38 24.43 6.96
CA GLY A 35 28.98 23.90 5.65
C GLY A 35 27.79 24.61 5.03
N ALA A 36 26.87 23.83 4.45
CA ALA A 36 25.65 24.35 3.82
C ALA A 36 24.50 23.35 3.94
N ALA A 37 23.28 23.88 3.80
CA ALA A 37 22.07 23.08 3.71
C ALA A 37 21.09 23.67 2.70
N THR A 38 20.27 22.82 2.10
CA THR A 38 19.12 23.23 1.30
C THR A 38 17.87 22.50 1.76
N MET A 39 16.76 23.21 1.76
CA MET A 39 15.44 22.65 1.96
C MET A 39 14.54 23.10 0.80
N GLU A 40 13.93 22.15 0.08
CA GLU A 40 13.09 22.41 -1.09
C GLU A 40 11.74 21.71 -0.91
N TRP A 41 10.66 22.48 -1.03
CA TRP A 41 9.30 21.98 -0.95
C TRP A 41 8.89 21.33 -2.26
N LEU A 42 8.49 20.06 -2.18
CA LEU A 42 8.11 19.23 -3.33
C LEU A 42 6.60 19.25 -3.55
N SER A 43 5.84 19.29 -2.46
CA SER A 43 4.39 19.42 -2.45
C SER A 43 3.96 20.12 -1.14
N PRO A 44 2.68 20.49 -0.96
CA PRO A 44 2.21 21.05 0.31
C PRO A 44 2.44 20.16 1.55
N VAL A 45 2.77 18.88 1.38
CA VAL A 45 2.98 17.89 2.45
C VAL A 45 4.33 17.18 2.37
N ALA A 46 5.22 17.57 1.45
CA ALA A 46 6.52 16.92 1.26
C ALA A 46 7.62 17.93 0.97
N PHE A 47 8.80 17.70 1.55
CA PHE A 47 9.99 18.50 1.31
C PHE A 47 11.24 17.62 1.35
N ARG A 48 12.27 18.01 0.61
CA ARG A 48 13.60 17.45 0.76
C ARG A 48 14.49 18.37 1.59
N LEU A 49 15.37 17.78 2.38
CA LEU A 49 16.43 18.49 3.09
C LEU A 49 17.77 17.81 2.78
N ALA A 50 18.73 18.61 2.35
CA ALA A 50 20.10 18.19 2.10
C ALA A 50 21.05 19.03 2.98
N ARG A 51 22.04 18.39 3.60
CA ARG A 51 23.07 19.05 4.42
C ARG A 51 24.43 18.48 4.08
N SER A 52 25.41 19.37 3.99
CA SER A 52 26.81 19.07 3.68
C SER A 52 27.74 19.80 4.62
N TRP A 53 28.68 19.07 5.22
CA TRP A 53 29.76 19.60 6.05
C TRP A 53 31.07 19.83 5.26
N ARG A 54 31.05 19.64 3.92
CA ARG A 54 32.23 19.79 3.05
C ARG A 54 32.10 20.82 1.93
N GLY A 55 30.95 21.49 1.79
CA GLY A 55 30.74 22.38 0.65
C GLY A 55 29.27 22.71 0.43
N GLU A 56 28.80 22.60 -0.82
CA GLU A 56 27.45 22.99 -1.23
C GLU A 56 26.35 22.17 -0.55
N GLY A 57 25.17 22.79 -0.39
CA GLY A 57 24.05 22.20 0.33
C GLY A 57 23.23 21.20 -0.48
N ASP A 58 23.24 21.28 -1.82
CA ASP A 58 22.61 20.27 -2.67
C ASP A 58 23.55 19.06 -2.82
N VAL A 59 23.05 17.86 -2.51
CA VAL A 59 23.84 16.62 -2.57
C VAL A 59 23.52 15.81 -3.82
N LEU A 60 22.24 15.66 -4.14
CA LEU A 60 21.75 14.95 -5.31
C LEU A 60 20.99 15.88 -6.28
N PRO A 61 20.83 15.44 -7.54
CA PRO A 61 20.06 16.17 -8.54
C PRO A 61 18.66 16.55 -8.06
N ARG A 62 18.16 17.64 -8.64
CA ARG A 62 16.83 18.19 -8.40
C ARG A 62 15.74 17.15 -8.69
N ILE A 63 14.73 17.10 -7.81
CA ILE A 63 13.51 16.32 -8.01
C ILE A 63 12.56 17.15 -8.89
N ARG A 64 11.91 16.55 -9.88
CA ARG A 64 10.87 17.25 -10.66
C ARG A 64 9.58 17.24 -9.84
N HIS A 65 8.96 18.40 -9.67
CA HIS A 65 7.71 18.54 -8.95
C HIS A 65 6.99 19.82 -9.40
N GLU A 66 5.70 19.92 -9.08
CA GLU A 66 4.94 21.15 -9.28
C GLU A 66 5.44 22.25 -8.34
N ARG A 67 5.39 23.50 -8.82
CA ARG A 67 5.86 24.64 -8.02
C ARG A 67 5.06 24.77 -6.73
N THR A 68 5.74 24.55 -5.60
CA THR A 68 5.17 24.67 -4.26
C THR A 68 5.94 25.73 -3.49
N VAL A 69 5.26 26.78 -3.04
CA VAL A 69 5.88 27.87 -2.27
C VAL A 69 5.10 28.08 -0.98
N PRO A 70 5.57 27.58 0.16
CA PRO A 70 4.95 27.88 1.45
C PRO A 70 5.17 29.35 1.84
N GLU A 71 4.37 29.83 2.78
CA GLU A 71 4.65 31.07 3.49
C GLU A 71 5.91 30.89 4.35
N LEU A 72 6.80 31.87 4.35
CA LEU A 72 8.01 31.87 5.16
C LEU A 72 7.99 33.04 6.14
N GLU A 73 8.18 32.74 7.42
CA GLU A 73 8.43 33.70 8.48
C GLU A 73 9.84 33.46 9.04
N ASP A 74 10.66 34.51 9.10
CA ASP A 74 11.98 34.48 9.75
C ASP A 74 11.93 35.35 11.01
N SER A 75 11.92 34.69 12.17
CA SER A 75 11.90 35.35 13.49
C SER A 75 13.29 35.77 13.98
N GLY A 76 14.35 35.45 13.24
CA GLY A 76 15.73 35.61 13.66
C GLY A 76 16.30 34.41 14.42
N ALA A 77 15.46 33.62 15.11
CA ALA A 77 15.83 32.37 15.79
C ALA A 77 15.42 31.11 15.01
N THR A 78 14.28 31.17 14.34
CA THR A 78 13.67 30.04 13.64
C THR A 78 13.10 30.50 12.30
N PHE A 79 13.25 29.67 11.27
CA PHE A 79 12.49 29.78 10.03
C PHE A 79 11.21 28.95 10.16
N THR A 80 10.06 29.59 10.08
CA THR A 80 8.77 28.89 10.09
C THR A 80 8.18 28.92 8.68
N MET A 81 7.99 27.73 8.10
CA MET A 81 7.42 27.54 6.78
C MET A 81 6.03 26.92 6.89
N ARG A 82 5.02 27.54 6.27
CA ARG A 82 3.61 27.11 6.39
C ARG A 82 2.98 26.81 5.04
N THR A 83 2.35 25.65 4.96
CA THR A 83 1.39 25.30 3.91
C THR A 83 0.00 25.20 4.52
N ARG A 84 -1.01 24.85 3.70
CA ARG A 84 -2.35 24.55 4.22
C ARG A 84 -2.41 23.32 5.15
N TYR A 85 -1.35 22.52 5.21
CA TYR A 85 -1.31 21.25 5.93
C TYR A 85 -0.24 21.18 7.01
N LEU A 86 0.92 21.78 6.75
CA LEU A 86 2.10 21.66 7.57
C LEU A 86 2.58 23.03 8.05
N THR A 87 3.03 23.06 9.28
CA THR A 87 3.98 24.05 9.78
C THR A 87 5.31 23.35 10.03
N VAL A 88 6.38 23.86 9.43
CA VAL A 88 7.74 23.36 9.64
C VAL A 88 8.60 24.46 10.24
N ASP A 89 9.05 24.22 11.46
CA ASP A 89 9.98 25.10 12.18
C ASP A 89 11.39 24.55 12.05
N LEU A 90 12.32 25.36 11.54
CA LEU A 90 13.73 25.04 11.41
C LEU A 90 14.56 26.00 12.26
N ASP A 91 15.20 25.48 13.31
CA ASP A 91 16.00 26.27 14.24
C ASP A 91 17.32 26.71 13.58
N ARG A 92 17.67 28.01 13.68
CA ARG A 92 18.84 28.58 12.98
C ARG A 92 20.17 28.23 13.62
N ALA A 93 20.17 27.79 14.88
CA ALA A 93 21.40 27.51 15.63
C ALA A 93 21.98 26.13 15.26
N ASP A 94 21.13 25.14 15.02
CA ASP A 94 21.52 23.74 14.89
C ASP A 94 20.80 22.99 13.74
N LEU A 95 19.85 23.65 13.07
CA LEU A 95 18.97 23.08 12.04
C LEU A 95 18.07 21.95 12.54
N ASN A 96 17.77 21.94 13.85
CA ASN A 96 16.73 21.07 14.37
C ASN A 96 15.38 21.45 13.76
N LEU A 97 14.69 20.44 13.27
CA LEU A 97 13.46 20.59 12.52
C LEU A 97 12.29 20.01 13.32
N ARG A 98 11.21 20.78 13.42
CA ARG A 98 9.92 20.34 13.99
C ARG A 98 8.84 20.44 12.93
N VAL A 99 8.06 19.39 12.75
CA VAL A 99 6.91 19.37 11.85
C VAL A 99 5.65 19.23 12.68
N THR A 100 4.68 20.10 12.40
CA THR A 100 3.34 20.09 12.98
C THR A 100 2.33 20.01 11.82
N ALA A 101 1.37 19.10 11.92
CA ALA A 101 0.26 19.02 10.98
C ALA A 101 -1.04 19.45 11.68
N ALA A 102 -1.71 20.46 11.11
CA ALA A 102 -2.69 21.28 11.85
C ALA A 102 -2.06 21.76 13.18
N ASP A 103 -2.47 21.19 14.31
CA ASP A 103 -1.95 21.51 15.65
C ASP A 103 -1.29 20.30 16.34
N THR A 104 -1.06 19.21 15.60
CA THR A 104 -0.47 17.99 16.14
C THR A 104 1.01 17.91 15.76
N PRO A 105 1.95 17.87 16.73
CA PRO A 105 3.35 17.59 16.45
C PRO A 105 3.49 16.20 15.84
N VAL A 106 4.08 16.11 14.65
CA VAL A 106 4.22 14.84 13.91
C VAL A 106 5.65 14.33 13.89
N ALA A 107 6.65 15.21 13.78
CA ALA A 107 8.04 14.80 13.72
C ALA A 107 8.99 15.82 14.35
N LYS A 108 10.10 15.32 14.88
CA LYS A 108 11.28 16.10 15.23
C LYS A 108 12.49 15.43 14.60
N VAL A 109 13.29 16.19 13.88
CA VAL A 109 14.48 15.70 13.18
C VAL A 109 15.67 16.54 13.59
N ALA A 110 16.73 15.89 14.07
CA ALA A 110 18.00 16.53 14.43
C ALA A 110 19.11 15.99 13.54
N LEU A 111 20.02 16.85 13.11
CA LEU A 111 21.19 16.48 12.32
C LEU A 111 22.46 16.85 13.07
N SER A 112 23.39 15.91 13.16
CA SER A 112 24.71 16.15 13.76
C SER A 112 25.81 15.42 12.99
N LEU A 113 27.04 15.91 13.15
CA LEU A 113 28.23 15.22 12.66
C LEU A 113 29.01 14.69 13.88
N ALA A 114 29.18 13.38 13.94
CA ALA A 114 30.02 12.72 14.95
C ALA A 114 31.30 12.17 14.31
N ALA A 115 32.25 11.73 15.13
CA ALA A 115 33.51 11.14 14.65
C ALA A 115 33.30 9.96 13.67
N GLY A 116 32.14 9.28 13.75
CA GLY A 116 31.76 8.17 12.87
C GLY A 116 31.03 8.54 11.58
N GLY A 117 30.69 9.81 11.35
CA GLY A 117 29.91 10.30 10.21
C GLY A 117 28.66 11.08 10.63
N VAL A 118 27.76 11.33 9.66
CA VAL A 118 26.52 12.06 9.91
C VAL A 118 25.51 11.18 10.66
N GLU A 119 24.82 11.78 11.62
CA GLU A 119 23.70 11.18 12.34
C GLU A 119 22.43 12.01 12.15
N LEU A 120 21.32 11.32 11.90
CA LEU A 120 19.97 11.86 11.88
C LEU A 120 19.18 11.25 13.04
N GLY A 121 18.81 12.08 14.00
CA GLY A 121 17.98 11.70 15.15
C GLY A 121 16.51 12.01 14.90
N LEU A 122 15.66 11.02 15.13
CA LEU A 122 14.20 11.11 15.07
C LEU A 122 13.68 11.16 16.51
N GLY A 123 13.00 12.24 16.88
CA GLY A 123 12.38 12.40 18.20
C GLY A 123 11.11 11.55 18.36
N MET A 124 11.24 10.24 18.17
CA MET A 124 10.14 9.28 18.14
C MET A 124 9.49 9.07 19.50
N ALA A 125 8.16 8.93 19.52
CA ALA A 125 7.45 8.57 20.73
C ALA A 125 7.70 7.10 21.13
N GLN A 126 7.48 6.75 22.39
CA GLN A 126 7.72 5.38 22.88
C GLN A 126 6.79 4.35 22.22
N ASP A 127 5.55 4.73 21.97
CA ASP A 127 4.49 3.91 21.36
C ASP A 127 4.48 3.94 19.83
N GLU A 128 5.35 4.75 19.23
CA GLU A 128 5.42 4.93 17.79
C GLU A 128 5.96 3.67 17.09
N LYS A 129 5.25 3.25 16.04
CA LYS A 129 5.61 2.10 15.22
C LYS A 129 6.33 2.55 13.97
N VAL A 130 7.20 1.70 13.44
CA VAL A 130 7.97 1.96 12.21
C VAL A 130 7.73 0.83 11.22
N PHE A 131 7.52 1.18 9.95
CA PHE A 131 7.29 0.26 8.85
C PHE A 131 8.16 0.64 7.65
N GLY A 132 8.49 -0.32 6.79
CA GLY A 132 9.28 -0.09 5.57
C GLY A 132 10.64 -0.79 5.60
N LEU A 133 11.67 -0.14 5.03
CA LEU A 133 13.06 -0.61 5.00
C LEU A 133 13.24 -2.05 4.50
N MET A 134 12.41 -2.51 3.57
CA MET A 134 12.38 -3.89 3.06
C MET A 134 12.17 -4.96 4.14
N GLY A 135 11.68 -4.58 5.33
CA GLY A 135 11.46 -5.44 6.48
C GLY A 135 12.73 -5.89 7.20
N SER A 136 12.61 -6.92 8.04
CA SER A 136 13.71 -7.57 8.74
C SER A 136 13.54 -9.10 8.73
N ASP A 137 14.59 -9.82 9.11
CA ASP A 137 14.56 -11.29 9.17
C ASP A 137 13.80 -11.82 10.40
N SER A 138 13.41 -10.96 11.35
CA SER A 138 12.54 -11.36 12.47
C SER A 138 11.10 -11.65 12.03
N GLY A 139 10.75 -11.29 10.78
CA GLY A 139 9.41 -11.50 10.23
C GLY A 139 8.33 -10.55 10.77
N ARG A 140 8.70 -9.61 11.65
CA ARG A 140 7.80 -8.57 12.15
C ARG A 140 7.51 -7.53 11.07
N LEU A 141 6.31 -6.96 11.10
CA LEU A 141 5.96 -5.81 10.26
C LEU A 141 6.41 -4.50 10.90
N ASN A 142 6.16 -4.34 12.20
CA ASN A 142 6.64 -3.21 12.98
C ASN A 142 8.12 -3.42 13.34
N LEU A 143 8.96 -2.51 12.85
CA LEU A 143 10.41 -2.54 12.99
C LEU A 143 10.91 -1.75 14.20
N ARG A 144 10.03 -1.20 15.05
CA ARG A 144 10.45 -0.53 16.29
C ARG A 144 11.32 -1.47 17.12
N GLY A 145 12.50 -0.99 17.52
CA GLY A 145 13.49 -1.78 18.25
C GLY A 145 14.46 -2.61 17.40
N GLU A 146 14.31 -2.64 16.07
CA GLU A 146 15.24 -3.32 15.16
C GLU A 146 16.47 -2.45 14.85
N ARG A 147 17.58 -3.12 14.50
CA ARG A 147 18.78 -2.49 13.94
C ARG A 147 19.08 -3.05 12.57
N LEU A 148 19.12 -2.19 11.56
CA LEU A 148 19.17 -2.61 10.15
C LEU A 148 20.18 -1.76 9.37
N GLU A 149 20.86 -2.34 8.39
CA GLU A 149 21.59 -1.57 7.37
C GLU A 149 20.87 -1.65 6.04
N ARG A 150 20.60 -0.51 5.39
CA ARG A 150 19.88 -0.46 4.11
C ARG A 150 20.57 0.43 3.11
N ARG A 151 20.49 0.03 1.84
CA ARG A 151 20.70 0.90 0.69
C ARG A 151 19.38 1.60 0.40
N HIS A 152 19.36 2.93 0.31
CA HIS A 152 18.19 3.79 0.08
C HIS A 152 16.96 3.38 0.92
N GLY A 153 16.80 3.97 2.10
CA GLY A 153 15.76 3.55 3.04
C GLY A 153 14.53 4.43 2.99
N LEU A 154 13.38 3.90 2.55
CA LEU A 154 12.06 4.47 2.85
C LEU A 154 11.49 3.79 4.10
N PHE A 155 11.04 4.60 5.05
CA PHE A 155 10.22 4.14 6.16
C PHE A 155 9.13 5.15 6.48
N PHE A 156 8.09 4.70 7.17
CA PHE A 156 7.05 5.56 7.72
C PHE A 156 6.63 5.09 9.10
N THR A 157 5.93 5.97 9.81
CA THR A 157 5.56 5.73 11.20
C THR A 157 4.06 5.79 11.43
N SER A 158 3.63 5.24 12.57
CA SER A 158 2.22 5.35 13.01
C SER A 158 1.81 6.78 13.38
N ARG A 159 2.71 7.77 13.30
CA ARG A 159 2.39 9.21 13.48
C ARG A 159 2.04 9.91 12.17
N GLY A 160 2.04 9.19 11.04
CA GLY A 160 1.60 9.74 9.75
C GLY A 160 2.69 10.54 9.03
N TYR A 161 3.96 10.20 9.23
CA TYR A 161 5.05 10.72 8.42
C TYR A 161 5.97 9.61 7.91
N GLY A 162 6.64 9.89 6.79
CA GLY A 162 7.64 9.02 6.19
C GLY A 162 8.93 9.77 5.85
N ILE A 163 10.03 9.04 5.81
CA ILE A 163 11.34 9.56 5.42
C ILE A 163 11.96 8.60 4.41
N PHE A 164 12.42 9.17 3.29
CA PHE A 164 13.21 8.48 2.28
C PHE A 164 14.64 9.00 2.27
N MET A 165 15.58 8.15 2.68
CA MET A 165 17.01 8.44 2.67
C MET A 165 17.55 8.34 1.24
N ARG A 166 17.92 9.48 0.65
CA ARG A 166 18.50 9.55 -0.69
C ARG A 166 20.03 9.48 -0.67
N ALA A 167 20.68 10.18 0.25
CA ALA A 167 22.13 10.20 0.40
C ALA A 167 22.56 10.15 1.89
N PRO A 168 23.67 9.46 2.22
CA PRO A 168 24.40 8.54 1.34
C PRO A 168 23.56 7.31 0.98
N GLU A 169 24.00 6.55 -0.03
CA GLU A 169 23.26 5.36 -0.48
C GLU A 169 23.01 4.38 0.67
N ARG A 170 23.98 4.17 1.58
CA ARG A 170 23.86 3.21 2.68
C ARG A 170 23.80 3.88 4.03
N CYS A 171 22.80 3.52 4.82
CA CYS A 171 22.61 3.98 6.20
C CYS A 171 22.38 2.81 7.16
N ALA A 172 22.82 2.97 8.40
CA ALA A 172 22.45 2.11 9.52
C ALA A 172 21.30 2.75 10.29
N PHE A 173 20.26 1.99 10.61
CA PHE A 173 19.05 2.43 11.29
C PHE A 173 19.01 1.75 12.66
N ASP A 174 19.04 2.52 13.74
CA ASP A 174 18.68 2.07 15.08
C ASP A 174 17.26 2.56 15.38
N LEU A 175 16.30 1.69 15.15
CA LEU A 175 14.88 2.00 15.34
C LEU A 175 14.45 1.82 16.80
N ALA A 176 15.34 1.52 17.74
CA ALA A 176 15.06 1.62 19.17
C ALA A 176 15.27 3.05 19.66
N SER A 177 16.40 3.67 19.30
CA SER A 177 16.69 5.07 19.63
C SER A 177 16.08 6.07 18.65
N GLY A 178 15.68 5.62 17.46
CA GLY A 178 15.20 6.51 16.39
C GLY A 178 16.35 7.21 15.68
N THR A 179 17.46 6.51 15.45
CA THR A 179 18.67 7.11 14.88
C THR A 179 19.01 6.51 13.53
N VAL A 180 19.42 7.34 12.57
CA VAL A 180 19.95 6.91 11.28
C VAL A 180 21.39 7.40 11.16
N GLN A 181 22.32 6.48 10.94
CA GLN A 181 23.75 6.75 10.84
C GLN A 181 24.26 6.56 9.41
N ALA A 182 24.81 7.63 8.86
CA ALA A 182 25.49 7.70 7.59
C ALA A 182 27.00 7.61 7.81
N ARG A 183 27.49 6.39 8.09
CA ARG A 183 28.88 6.13 8.50
C ARG A 183 29.89 6.62 7.47
N GLY A 184 30.89 7.38 7.92
CA GLY A 184 31.94 7.95 7.08
C GLY A 184 31.47 9.03 6.10
N SER A 185 30.18 9.36 6.07
CA SER A 185 29.66 10.47 5.26
C SER A 185 29.87 11.81 5.95
N GLN A 186 29.96 12.86 5.15
CA GLN A 186 29.85 14.26 5.60
C GLN A 186 28.71 14.99 4.89
N THR A 187 27.82 14.23 4.23
CA THR A 187 26.61 14.73 3.59
C THR A 187 25.43 13.82 3.91
N ILE A 188 24.24 14.39 3.89
CA ILE A 188 22.99 13.67 4.02
C ILE A 188 21.92 14.36 3.16
N GLU A 189 21.07 13.56 2.52
CA GLU A 189 19.87 14.05 1.86
C GLU A 189 18.72 13.09 2.12
N TYR A 190 17.61 13.63 2.61
CA TYR A 190 16.38 12.88 2.82
C TYR A 190 15.17 13.66 2.29
N VAL A 191 14.11 12.91 1.98
CA VAL A 191 12.79 13.47 1.69
C VAL A 191 11.87 13.12 2.84
N PHE A 192 11.18 14.12 3.37
CA PHE A 192 10.12 13.99 4.34
C PHE A 192 8.77 14.01 3.62
N TYR A 193 7.87 13.12 4.04
CA TYR A 193 6.49 13.06 3.58
C TYR A 193 5.56 13.11 4.79
N TYR A 194 4.49 13.88 4.70
CA TYR A 194 3.36 13.79 5.61
C TYR A 194 2.16 13.16 4.91
N GLY A 195 1.52 12.23 5.60
CA GLY A 195 0.30 11.55 5.18
C GLY A 195 -0.29 10.79 6.38
N PRO A 196 -1.52 11.13 6.83
CA PRO A 196 -2.18 10.46 7.96
C PRO A 196 -2.25 8.93 7.83
N THR A 197 -2.16 8.40 6.60
CA THR A 197 -2.13 6.98 6.29
C THR A 197 -0.87 6.60 5.50
N PRO A 198 -0.42 5.32 5.57
CA PRO A 198 0.67 4.83 4.75
C PRO A 198 0.45 5.03 3.24
N LYS A 199 -0.80 4.90 2.76
CA LYS A 199 -1.13 5.12 1.34
C LYS A 199 -0.80 6.55 0.91
N GLU A 200 -1.24 7.56 1.65
CA GLU A 200 -0.92 8.96 1.34
C GLU A 200 0.59 9.23 1.32
N ILE A 201 1.36 8.59 2.20
CA ILE A 201 2.83 8.67 2.18
C ILE A 201 3.40 8.04 0.90
N LEU A 202 2.89 6.87 0.49
CA LEU A 202 3.34 6.21 -0.74
C LEU A 202 2.97 6.99 -1.99
N GLU A 203 1.81 7.65 -2.02
CA GLU A 203 1.41 8.54 -3.11
C GLU A 203 2.40 9.71 -3.25
N GLN A 204 2.82 10.33 -2.14
CA GLN A 204 3.85 11.35 -2.18
C GLN A 204 5.21 10.78 -2.60
N HIS A 205 5.56 9.58 -2.14
CA HIS A 205 6.80 8.91 -2.54
C HIS A 205 6.85 8.63 -4.05
N GLN A 206 5.72 8.26 -4.66
CA GLN A 206 5.60 8.04 -6.11
C GLN A 206 6.02 9.28 -6.90
N THR A 207 5.64 10.49 -6.46
CA THR A 207 6.03 11.73 -7.14
C THR A 207 7.55 11.96 -7.17
N VAL A 208 8.29 11.32 -6.23
CA VAL A 208 9.74 11.39 -6.12
C VAL A 208 10.43 10.23 -6.84
N ALA A 209 9.90 9.01 -6.70
CA ALA A 209 10.45 7.79 -7.28
C ALA A 209 10.19 7.70 -8.80
N GLY A 210 9.13 8.36 -9.27
CA GLY A 210 8.66 8.30 -10.64
C GLY A 210 7.61 7.21 -10.86
N GLU A 211 6.81 7.41 -11.90
CA GLU A 211 5.80 6.45 -12.34
C GLU A 211 6.41 5.37 -13.24
N SER A 212 5.79 4.20 -13.22
CA SER A 212 6.34 3.02 -13.86
C SER A 212 5.22 2.04 -14.20
N GLU A 213 4.82 2.03 -15.47
CA GLU A 213 3.66 1.27 -15.91
C GLU A 213 3.98 -0.23 -15.98
N VAL A 214 3.04 -1.04 -15.48
CA VAL A 214 3.02 -2.49 -15.64
C VAL A 214 1.68 -2.86 -16.27
N THR A 215 1.73 -3.45 -17.46
CA THR A 215 0.52 -3.81 -18.22
C THR A 215 0.03 -5.22 -17.91
N ALA A 216 -1.15 -5.56 -18.43
CA ALA A 216 -1.75 -6.88 -18.32
C ALA A 216 -0.86 -8.05 -18.77
N GLU A 217 0.09 -7.81 -19.67
CA GLU A 217 1.03 -8.82 -20.17
C GLU A 217 1.96 -9.34 -19.06
N ALA A 218 2.23 -8.52 -18.04
CA ALA A 218 3.08 -8.87 -16.91
C ALA A 218 2.43 -9.84 -15.91
N LEU A 219 1.11 -10.08 -16.01
CA LEU A 219 0.41 -10.99 -15.10
C LEU A 219 0.76 -12.47 -15.37
N GLU A 220 1.27 -12.83 -16.55
CA GLU A 220 1.63 -14.22 -16.88
C GLU A 220 2.90 -14.29 -17.72
N LEU A 221 4.05 -14.17 -17.05
CA LEU A 221 5.34 -14.25 -17.72
C LEU A 221 5.86 -15.69 -17.65
N LEU A 222 6.25 -16.24 -18.79
CA LEU A 222 6.89 -17.57 -18.86
C LEU A 222 8.41 -17.51 -18.98
N SER A 223 9.00 -16.31 -18.93
CA SER A 223 10.46 -16.11 -19.03
C SER A 223 10.90 -14.85 -18.28
N PRO A 224 12.10 -14.83 -17.66
CA PRO A 224 12.66 -13.65 -17.00
C PRO A 224 12.89 -12.47 -17.95
N ASP A 225 13.20 -12.74 -19.21
CA ASP A 225 13.52 -11.70 -20.20
C ASP A 225 12.30 -10.80 -20.52
N ARG A 226 11.10 -11.22 -20.11
CA ARG A 226 9.86 -10.46 -20.26
C ARG A 226 9.42 -9.76 -18.98
N LEU A 227 10.21 -9.82 -17.90
CA LEU A 227 9.90 -9.06 -16.68
C LEU A 227 9.99 -7.55 -16.97
N PRO A 228 8.95 -6.78 -16.62
CA PRO A 228 9.03 -5.33 -16.66
C PRO A 228 10.24 -4.85 -15.85
N PRO A 229 10.99 -3.83 -16.30
CA PRO A 229 12.13 -3.29 -15.54
C PRO A 229 11.77 -2.80 -14.13
N THR A 230 10.49 -2.53 -13.91
CA THR A 230 9.91 -1.96 -12.70
C THR A 230 9.37 -3.03 -11.76
N ALA A 231 9.21 -4.26 -12.24
CA ALA A 231 8.94 -5.41 -11.41
C ALA A 231 10.18 -5.72 -10.55
N THR A 232 9.96 -6.03 -9.27
CA THR A 232 11.05 -6.37 -8.35
C THR A 232 11.03 -7.88 -8.09
N PRO A 233 11.98 -8.66 -8.65
CA PRO A 233 12.07 -10.09 -8.38
C PRO A 233 12.27 -10.35 -6.88
N LEU A 234 11.41 -11.20 -6.32
CA LEU A 234 11.62 -11.70 -4.97
C LEU A 234 12.93 -12.51 -4.90
N PRO A 235 13.59 -12.56 -3.73
CA PRO A 235 14.74 -13.41 -3.55
C PRO A 235 14.36 -14.86 -3.90
N LYS A 236 15.28 -15.63 -4.49
CA LYS A 236 15.01 -17.04 -4.80
C LYS A 236 14.85 -17.82 -3.48
N MET A 237 13.62 -18.12 -3.13
CA MET A 237 13.27 -18.78 -1.87
C MET A 237 13.06 -20.28 -2.10
N ARG A 238 13.57 -21.09 -1.19
CA ARG A 238 13.34 -22.54 -1.23
C ARG A 238 12.04 -22.88 -0.50
N LEU A 239 10.92 -22.99 -1.24
CA LEU A 239 9.59 -23.19 -0.66
C LEU A 239 9.30 -24.66 -0.31
N ASP A 240 10.19 -25.31 0.45
CA ASP A 240 10.10 -26.74 0.78
C ASP A 240 9.45 -27.04 2.14
N SER A 241 8.98 -26.01 2.85
CA SER A 241 8.38 -26.13 4.17
C SER A 241 7.27 -25.11 4.41
N TRP A 242 6.44 -25.39 5.40
CA TRP A 242 5.43 -24.46 5.92
C TRP A 242 6.03 -23.12 6.39
N GLN A 243 7.21 -23.18 7.02
CA GLN A 243 7.94 -22.00 7.46
C GLN A 243 8.34 -21.14 6.26
N ALA A 244 8.92 -21.74 5.21
CA ALA A 244 9.32 -21.02 4.01
C ALA A 244 8.13 -20.36 3.29
N LEU A 245 6.97 -21.03 3.26
CA LEU A 245 5.75 -20.43 2.71
C LEU A 245 5.28 -19.23 3.56
N GLY A 246 5.35 -19.34 4.89
CA GLY A 246 5.06 -18.22 5.78
C GLY A 246 6.03 -17.05 5.64
N ASP A 247 7.32 -17.34 5.41
CA ASP A 247 8.35 -16.33 5.16
C ASP A 247 8.08 -15.58 3.85
N LEU A 248 7.59 -16.28 2.81
CA LEU A 248 7.20 -15.63 1.55
C LEU A 248 6.06 -14.62 1.79
N VAL A 249 5.01 -14.99 2.53
CA VAL A 249 3.90 -14.08 2.84
C VAL A 249 4.38 -12.87 3.65
N ARG A 250 5.23 -13.09 4.66
CA ARG A 250 5.83 -11.99 5.45
C ARG A 250 6.68 -11.07 4.58
N LYS A 251 7.48 -11.64 3.66
CA LYS A 251 8.33 -10.87 2.76
C LYS A 251 7.52 -9.99 1.82
N LEU A 252 6.44 -10.54 1.23
CA LEU A 252 5.48 -9.77 0.42
C LEU A 252 4.94 -8.58 1.21
N ASN A 253 4.50 -8.80 2.46
CA ASN A 253 4.00 -7.72 3.30
C ASN A 253 5.06 -6.66 3.60
N GLN A 254 6.26 -7.08 3.98
CA GLN A 254 7.38 -6.18 4.29
C GLN A 254 7.79 -5.33 3.08
N TRP A 255 7.81 -5.93 1.89
CA TRP A 255 8.15 -5.26 0.64
C TRP A 255 7.09 -4.25 0.22
N SER A 256 5.80 -4.58 0.36
CA SER A 256 4.71 -3.63 0.15
C SER A 256 4.77 -2.44 1.11
N LEU A 257 5.11 -2.65 2.39
CA LEU A 257 5.37 -1.55 3.35
C LEU A 257 6.60 -0.69 2.96
N SER A 258 7.36 -1.11 1.96
CA SER A 258 8.58 -0.45 1.50
C SER A 258 8.43 0.12 0.09
N ALA A 259 7.19 0.36 -0.34
CA ALA A 259 6.84 0.87 -1.67
C ALA A 259 7.20 -0.04 -2.84
N VAL A 260 7.45 -1.34 -2.62
CA VAL A 260 7.58 -2.29 -3.73
C VAL A 260 6.19 -2.59 -4.28
N GLN A 261 5.84 -1.96 -5.39
CA GLN A 261 4.52 -2.06 -6.01
C GLN A 261 4.27 -3.43 -6.64
N TYR A 262 5.29 -3.97 -7.32
CA TYR A 262 5.18 -5.14 -8.18
C TYR A 262 6.20 -6.22 -7.81
N PRO A 263 6.07 -6.89 -6.66
CA PRO A 263 6.90 -8.04 -6.33
C PRO A 263 6.62 -9.18 -7.33
N ALA A 264 7.67 -9.76 -7.89
CA ALA A 264 7.59 -10.84 -8.87
C ALA A 264 8.10 -12.17 -8.27
N LEU A 265 7.23 -13.18 -8.21
CA LEU A 265 7.60 -14.51 -7.73
C LEU A 265 8.15 -15.37 -8.87
N ASP A 266 9.35 -15.91 -8.69
CA ASP A 266 9.89 -16.97 -9.55
C ASP A 266 9.27 -18.32 -9.20
N LEU A 267 8.48 -18.89 -10.11
CA LEU A 267 7.81 -20.17 -9.97
C LEU A 267 8.78 -21.35 -9.85
N ALA A 268 10.05 -21.21 -10.27
CA ALA A 268 11.07 -22.21 -9.98
C ALA A 268 11.31 -22.38 -8.46
N SER A 269 10.89 -21.41 -7.63
CA SER A 269 10.89 -21.51 -6.17
C SER A 269 9.99 -22.64 -5.63
N LEU A 270 9.01 -23.07 -6.41
CA LEU A 270 8.06 -24.13 -6.05
C LEU A 270 8.59 -25.52 -6.38
N ASP A 271 9.66 -25.64 -7.19
CA ASP A 271 10.21 -26.93 -7.61
C ASP A 271 10.78 -27.76 -6.43
N TRP A 272 11.10 -27.08 -5.32
CA TRP A 272 11.53 -27.72 -4.08
C TRP A 272 10.38 -28.17 -3.18
N ALA A 273 9.16 -27.67 -3.41
CA ALA A 273 7.98 -28.00 -2.63
C ALA A 273 7.50 -29.43 -2.94
N LYS A 274 6.95 -30.11 -1.92
CA LYS A 274 6.35 -31.45 -2.06
C LYS A 274 5.04 -31.54 -1.31
N GLY A 275 4.18 -32.48 -1.71
CA GLY A 275 2.93 -32.80 -1.03
C GLY A 275 2.02 -31.58 -0.85
N GLU A 276 1.42 -31.44 0.34
CA GLU A 276 0.50 -30.34 0.64
C GLU A 276 1.15 -28.96 0.52
N VAL A 277 2.42 -28.79 0.93
CA VAL A 277 3.14 -27.51 0.83
C VAL A 277 3.20 -27.03 -0.62
N LYS A 278 3.45 -27.95 -1.57
CA LYS A 278 3.44 -27.65 -3.00
C LYS A 278 2.07 -27.15 -3.45
N GLN A 279 1.01 -27.88 -3.11
CA GLN A 279 -0.35 -27.48 -3.47
C GLN A 279 -0.70 -26.09 -2.93
N ARG A 280 -0.36 -25.80 -1.65
CA ARG A 280 -0.63 -24.48 -1.06
C ARG A 280 0.17 -23.35 -1.70
N ALA A 281 1.42 -23.61 -2.05
CA ALA A 281 2.27 -22.63 -2.74
C ALA A 281 1.72 -22.35 -4.14
N GLU A 282 1.30 -23.37 -4.88
CA GLU A 282 0.64 -23.24 -6.19
C GLU A 282 -0.66 -22.46 -6.07
N ASP A 283 -1.56 -22.85 -5.15
CA ASP A 283 -2.84 -22.18 -4.90
C ASP A 283 -2.63 -20.67 -4.62
N MET A 284 -1.69 -20.32 -3.74
CA MET A 284 -1.38 -18.93 -3.40
C MET A 284 -0.76 -18.18 -4.57
N SER A 285 0.13 -18.82 -5.31
CA SER A 285 0.81 -18.19 -6.43
C SER A 285 -0.20 -17.67 -7.45
N THR A 286 -1.38 -18.30 -7.63
CA THR A 286 -2.37 -17.89 -8.65
C THR A 286 -2.88 -16.46 -8.48
N LEU A 287 -2.76 -15.89 -7.28
CA LEU A 287 -3.30 -14.59 -6.89
C LEU A 287 -2.23 -13.50 -6.74
N LEU A 288 -0.94 -13.86 -6.88
CA LEU A 288 0.16 -12.90 -6.80
C LEU A 288 0.23 -12.03 -8.07
N PRO A 289 0.59 -10.74 -7.94
CA PRO A 289 0.55 -9.78 -9.04
C PRO A 289 1.37 -10.25 -10.24
N ILE A 290 2.68 -10.45 -10.04
CA ILE A 290 3.59 -10.90 -11.10
C ILE A 290 4.16 -12.26 -10.72
N VAL A 291 4.07 -13.20 -11.65
CA VAL A 291 4.77 -14.48 -11.58
C VAL A 291 5.56 -14.67 -12.86
N TYR A 292 6.75 -15.26 -12.72
CA TYR A 292 7.58 -15.64 -13.85
C TYR A 292 8.27 -16.98 -13.56
N ARG A 293 8.93 -17.59 -14.55
CA ARG A 293 9.72 -18.80 -14.33
C ARG A 293 11.12 -18.60 -14.88
N SER A 294 12.14 -18.75 -14.03
CA SER A 294 13.55 -18.65 -14.47
C SER A 294 14.13 -19.96 -15.01
N SER A 295 13.54 -21.09 -14.67
CA SER A 295 14.03 -22.41 -15.06
C SER A 295 12.93 -23.47 -14.98
N GLY A 296 13.10 -24.56 -15.74
CA GLY A 296 12.15 -25.67 -15.80
C GLY A 296 10.94 -25.40 -16.69
N GLU A 297 10.07 -26.39 -16.80
CA GLU A 297 8.81 -26.31 -17.55
C GLU A 297 7.61 -26.19 -16.60
N GLY A 298 6.49 -25.70 -17.11
CA GLY A 298 5.22 -25.59 -16.37
C GLY A 298 4.82 -24.15 -16.02
N GLY A 299 3.51 -23.93 -15.97
CA GLY A 299 2.90 -22.64 -15.66
C GLY A 299 2.11 -22.66 -14.36
N ILE A 300 1.16 -21.74 -14.26
CA ILE A 300 0.24 -21.60 -13.14
C ILE A 300 -1.17 -22.01 -13.58
N GLU A 301 -2.12 -22.14 -12.65
CA GLU A 301 -3.51 -22.45 -12.99
C GLU A 301 -4.16 -21.32 -13.82
N ALA A 302 -4.16 -21.49 -15.14
CA ALA A 302 -4.63 -20.48 -16.10
C ALA A 302 -6.10 -20.08 -15.90
N ALA A 303 -6.94 -20.99 -15.42
CA ALA A 303 -8.36 -20.71 -15.18
C ALA A 303 -8.57 -19.68 -14.06
N THR A 304 -7.93 -19.87 -12.90
CA THR A 304 -7.99 -18.92 -11.79
C THR A 304 -7.40 -17.57 -12.19
N ARG A 305 -6.26 -17.57 -12.89
CA ARG A 305 -5.64 -16.31 -13.36
C ARG A 305 -6.53 -15.56 -14.34
N TYR A 306 -7.12 -16.25 -15.31
CA TYR A 306 -8.07 -15.66 -16.24
C TYR A 306 -9.28 -15.05 -15.52
N MET A 307 -9.81 -15.75 -14.52
CA MET A 307 -10.93 -15.28 -13.68
C MET A 307 -10.59 -13.98 -12.94
N TRP A 308 -9.41 -13.88 -12.34
CA TRP A 308 -8.97 -12.71 -11.56
C TRP A 308 -8.36 -11.57 -12.38
N LYS A 309 -8.09 -11.81 -13.67
CA LYS A 309 -7.40 -10.86 -14.54
C LYS A 309 -7.99 -9.43 -14.52
N PRO A 310 -9.32 -9.21 -14.61
CA PRO A 310 -9.89 -7.85 -14.58
C PRO A 310 -9.57 -7.10 -13.28
N TYR A 311 -9.67 -7.78 -12.14
CA TYR A 311 -9.35 -7.25 -10.83
C TYR A 311 -7.86 -6.92 -10.70
N LEU A 312 -6.97 -7.85 -11.08
CA LEU A 312 -5.52 -7.66 -10.96
C LEU A 312 -5.01 -6.51 -11.86
N ILE A 313 -5.51 -6.42 -13.09
CA ILE A 313 -5.15 -5.34 -14.04
C ILE A 313 -5.55 -3.98 -13.49
N THR A 314 -6.73 -3.87 -12.87
CA THR A 314 -7.21 -2.62 -12.26
C THR A 314 -6.25 -2.14 -11.19
N TYR A 315 -5.78 -3.04 -10.33
CA TYR A 315 -4.81 -2.68 -9.31
C TYR A 315 -3.39 -2.44 -9.86
N LEU A 316 -3.00 -3.05 -11.00
CA LEU A 316 -1.75 -2.69 -11.67
C LEU A 316 -1.81 -1.24 -12.14
N ARG A 317 -2.95 -0.82 -12.67
CA ARG A 317 -3.18 0.57 -13.06
C ARG A 317 -3.14 1.51 -11.85
N GLU A 318 -3.75 1.14 -10.72
CA GLU A 318 -3.66 1.94 -9.50
C GLU A 318 -2.22 2.03 -8.96
N GLY A 319 -1.43 0.97 -9.09
CA GLY A 319 0.00 1.01 -8.79
C GLY A 319 0.74 2.06 -9.62
N TYR A 320 0.41 2.16 -10.91
CA TYR A 320 0.97 3.18 -11.80
C TYR A 320 0.54 4.60 -11.38
N ASP A 321 -0.77 4.83 -11.24
CA ASP A 321 -1.34 6.16 -10.99
C ASP A 321 -1.08 6.69 -9.57
N ARG A 322 -1.02 5.81 -8.56
CA ARG A 322 -0.98 6.18 -7.13
C ARG A 322 0.24 5.67 -6.38
N GLY A 323 1.02 4.75 -6.97
CA GLY A 323 2.14 4.10 -6.29
C GLY A 323 1.74 3.08 -5.22
N TYR A 324 0.47 2.65 -5.19
CA TYR A 324 -0.01 1.69 -4.20
C TYR A 324 0.34 0.26 -4.60
N PRO A 325 0.91 -0.56 -3.69
CA PRO A 325 1.12 -1.96 -3.98
C PRO A 325 -0.21 -2.71 -4.09
N LEU A 326 -0.24 -3.75 -4.94
CA LEU A 326 -1.38 -4.68 -5.04
C LEU A 326 -1.63 -5.41 -3.73
N ILE A 327 -0.53 -5.89 -3.13
CA ILE A 327 -0.53 -6.59 -1.86
C ILE A 327 -0.46 -5.52 -0.77
N ARG A 328 -1.49 -5.47 0.06
CA ARG A 328 -1.71 -4.43 1.07
C ARG A 328 -1.67 -5.06 2.47
N PRO A 329 -0.57 -4.87 3.19
CA PRO A 329 -0.45 -5.30 4.58
C PRO A 329 -1.51 -4.66 5.45
N LEU A 330 -1.97 -5.34 6.50
CA LEU A 330 -2.98 -4.78 7.40
C LEU A 330 -2.61 -3.40 8.00
N PRO A 331 -1.34 -3.09 8.36
CA PRO A 331 -0.97 -1.75 8.82
C PRO A 331 -1.17 -0.64 7.77
N MET A 332 -1.15 -1.00 6.48
CA MET A 332 -1.46 -0.08 5.39
C MET A 332 -2.97 0.14 5.25
N GLN A 333 -3.76 -0.93 5.26
CA GLN A 333 -5.20 -0.86 5.03
C GLN A 333 -6.00 -0.41 6.26
N PHE A 334 -5.53 -0.79 7.45
CA PHE A 334 -6.17 -0.52 8.74
C PHE A 334 -5.19 0.24 9.64
N SER A 335 -4.64 1.34 9.14
CA SER A 335 -3.59 2.12 9.83
C SER A 335 -4.01 2.67 11.20
N ARG A 336 -5.31 2.86 11.43
CA ARG A 336 -5.87 3.29 12.71
C ARG A 336 -6.08 2.15 13.71
N ASP A 337 -5.96 0.90 13.28
CA ASP A 337 -6.00 -0.25 14.19
C ASP A 337 -4.62 -0.45 14.83
N ALA A 338 -4.55 -0.26 16.14
CA ALA A 338 -3.33 -0.41 16.92
C ALA A 338 -2.79 -1.86 16.95
N ASN A 339 -3.53 -2.84 16.42
CA ASN A 339 -3.12 -4.24 16.36
C ASN A 339 -2.91 -4.74 14.92
N SER A 340 -2.99 -3.86 13.93
CA SER A 340 -2.88 -4.20 12.51
C SER A 340 -1.54 -4.88 12.14
N ASP A 341 -0.48 -4.69 12.94
CA ASP A 341 0.86 -5.27 12.74
C ASP A 341 1.07 -6.64 13.38
N ARG A 342 0.08 -7.17 14.13
CA ARG A 342 0.22 -8.46 14.84
C ARG A 342 0.19 -9.67 13.92
N GLN A 343 -0.45 -9.56 12.76
CA GLN A 343 -0.66 -10.66 11.84
C GLN A 343 0.06 -10.41 10.51
N ALA A 344 1.31 -10.86 10.45
CA ALA A 344 2.20 -10.66 9.28
C ALA A 344 1.99 -11.70 8.16
N ASP A 345 1.09 -12.66 8.37
CA ASP A 345 0.87 -13.83 7.55
C ASP A 345 -0.51 -13.84 6.85
N VAL A 346 -1.13 -12.65 6.77
CA VAL A 346 -2.28 -12.33 5.92
C VAL A 346 -2.01 -11.00 5.21
N PHE A 347 -2.73 -10.74 4.13
CA PHE A 347 -2.68 -9.44 3.45
C PHE A 347 -3.99 -9.17 2.74
N MET A 348 -4.25 -7.90 2.45
CA MET A 348 -5.30 -7.50 1.54
C MET A 348 -4.77 -7.56 0.11
N LEU A 349 -5.53 -8.11 -0.83
CA LEU A 349 -5.29 -7.99 -2.26
C LEU A 349 -6.22 -6.91 -2.77
N GLY A 350 -5.68 -5.73 -3.12
CA GLY A 350 -6.51 -4.54 -3.27
C GLY A 350 -7.20 -4.13 -1.96
N ASP A 351 -8.33 -3.45 -2.05
CA ASP A 351 -9.09 -2.96 -0.90
C ASP A 351 -10.23 -3.89 -0.45
N GLU A 352 -10.65 -4.80 -1.33
CA GLU A 352 -11.84 -5.62 -1.12
C GLU A 352 -11.54 -6.96 -0.44
N ILE A 353 -10.42 -7.60 -0.76
CA ILE A 353 -10.17 -9.01 -0.44
C ILE A 353 -9.08 -9.19 0.59
N LEU A 354 -9.38 -9.87 1.71
CA LEU A 354 -8.38 -10.39 2.64
C LEU A 354 -7.97 -11.81 2.23
N LEU A 355 -6.68 -12.01 1.93
CA LEU A 355 -6.08 -13.31 1.70
C LEU A 355 -5.47 -13.87 2.99
N ALA A 356 -5.78 -15.13 3.30
CA ALA A 356 -5.22 -15.83 4.46
C ALA A 356 -4.65 -17.20 4.06
N PRO A 357 -3.41 -17.24 3.52
CA PRO A 357 -2.74 -18.49 3.18
C PRO A 357 -2.72 -19.49 4.33
N VAL A 358 -2.85 -20.78 4.00
CA VAL A 358 -2.67 -21.88 4.95
C VAL A 358 -1.18 -22.16 5.08
N LEU A 359 -0.65 -22.03 6.30
CA LEU A 359 0.78 -22.07 6.58
C LEU A 359 1.16 -23.17 7.58
N ALA A 360 0.26 -24.14 7.77
CA ALA A 360 0.49 -25.33 8.58
C ALA A 360 -0.40 -26.47 8.09
N ALA A 361 -0.02 -27.71 8.38
CA ALA A 361 -0.84 -28.88 8.07
C ALA A 361 -2.14 -28.90 8.91
N GLY A 362 -3.17 -29.59 8.41
CA GLY A 362 -4.39 -29.87 9.18
C GLY A 362 -5.67 -29.22 8.66
N GLY A 363 -5.62 -28.57 7.48
CA GLY A 363 -6.82 -28.14 6.75
C GLY A 363 -7.68 -27.09 7.44
N ARG A 364 -7.15 -26.39 8.46
CA ARG A 364 -7.81 -25.29 9.16
C ARG A 364 -6.91 -24.06 9.20
N ARG A 365 -7.53 -22.89 9.25
CA ARG A 365 -6.83 -21.61 9.37
C ARG A 365 -7.48 -20.75 10.44
N ARG A 366 -6.70 -20.44 11.48
CA ARG A 366 -7.05 -19.44 12.49
C ARG A 366 -6.52 -18.07 12.03
N LEU A 367 -7.35 -17.04 12.05
CA LEU A 367 -6.95 -15.67 11.69
C LEU A 367 -7.76 -14.63 12.47
N ASP A 368 -7.15 -13.49 12.73
CA ASP A 368 -7.84 -12.30 13.24
C ASP A 368 -8.40 -11.50 12.05
N LEU A 369 -9.73 -11.38 11.99
CA LEU A 369 -10.40 -10.57 10.97
C LEU A 369 -10.47 -9.12 11.43
N PRO A 370 -10.05 -8.13 10.60
CA PRO A 370 -10.19 -6.70 10.92
C PRO A 370 -11.66 -6.29 11.06
N ARG A 371 -11.93 -5.08 11.57
CA ARG A 371 -13.30 -4.55 11.69
C ARG A 371 -14.03 -4.54 10.33
N GLY A 372 -15.19 -5.22 10.29
CA GLY A 372 -16.04 -5.30 9.11
C GLY A 372 -16.93 -6.54 9.16
N ILE A 373 -17.67 -6.78 8.09
CA ILE A 373 -18.31 -8.07 7.79
C ILE A 373 -17.56 -8.67 6.61
N TRP A 374 -17.22 -9.95 6.72
CA TRP A 374 -16.31 -10.64 5.81
C TRP A 374 -16.99 -11.89 5.26
N THR A 375 -17.10 -12.01 3.94
CA THR A 375 -17.67 -13.19 3.27
C THR A 375 -16.56 -14.04 2.71
N ASP A 376 -16.46 -15.30 3.13
CA ASP A 376 -15.54 -16.27 2.54
C ASP A 376 -15.99 -16.62 1.12
N LEU A 377 -15.17 -16.24 0.13
CA LEU A 377 -15.47 -16.40 -1.29
C LEU A 377 -15.60 -17.85 -1.75
N ARG A 378 -15.12 -18.81 -0.95
CA ARG A 378 -15.20 -20.24 -1.30
C ARG A 378 -16.52 -20.87 -0.85
N THR A 379 -17.02 -20.43 0.31
CA THR A 379 -18.14 -21.09 1.00
C THR A 379 -19.39 -20.22 1.06
N ASN A 380 -19.26 -18.94 0.73
CA ASN A 380 -20.25 -17.91 0.98
C ASN A 380 -20.61 -17.74 2.46
N ALA A 381 -19.77 -18.19 3.39
CA ALA A 381 -20.02 -18.00 4.83
C ALA A 381 -19.65 -16.58 5.25
N GLU A 382 -20.51 -15.95 6.07
CA GLU A 382 -20.30 -14.62 6.62
C GLU A 382 -19.65 -14.68 8.02
N TYR A 383 -18.67 -13.81 8.26
CA TYR A 383 -17.96 -13.65 9.52
C TYR A 383 -17.94 -12.20 9.96
N ARG A 384 -18.30 -11.93 11.22
CA ARG A 384 -18.07 -10.62 11.83
C ARG A 384 -16.61 -10.45 12.21
N GLY A 385 -16.03 -9.32 11.84
CA GLY A 385 -14.66 -8.93 12.15
C GLY A 385 -14.42 -8.43 13.57
N ASN A 386 -13.22 -7.89 13.80
CA ASN A 386 -12.67 -7.53 15.11
C ASN A 386 -12.64 -8.71 16.10
N ARG A 387 -12.35 -9.91 15.57
CA ARG A 387 -12.23 -11.15 16.35
C ARG A 387 -11.40 -12.19 15.61
N THR A 388 -10.88 -13.14 16.37
CA THR A 388 -10.32 -14.37 15.83
C THR A 388 -11.43 -15.30 15.34
N VAL A 389 -11.25 -15.85 14.14
CA VAL A 389 -12.06 -16.95 13.59
C VAL A 389 -11.18 -18.15 13.25
N GLU A 390 -11.77 -19.34 13.23
CA GLU A 390 -11.15 -20.54 12.69
C GLU A 390 -12.02 -21.02 11.53
N VAL A 391 -11.41 -21.18 10.35
CA VAL A 391 -12.10 -21.59 9.13
C VAL A 391 -11.55 -22.90 8.60
N GLU A 392 -12.42 -23.68 7.97
CA GLU A 392 -12.01 -24.85 7.20
C GLU A 392 -11.35 -24.40 5.88
N ALA A 393 -10.16 -24.92 5.64
CA ALA A 393 -9.33 -24.59 4.50
C ALA A 393 -8.72 -25.87 3.90
N PRO A 394 -9.52 -26.78 3.31
CA PRO A 394 -8.99 -27.91 2.54
C PRO A 394 -8.10 -27.41 1.39
N ALA A 395 -7.25 -28.28 0.87
CA ALA A 395 -6.37 -27.95 -0.26
C ALA A 395 -7.17 -27.63 -1.54
N GLY A 396 -6.63 -26.78 -2.42
CA GLY A 396 -7.19 -26.46 -3.73
C GLY A 396 -7.70 -25.02 -3.89
N ARG A 397 -7.91 -24.26 -2.79
CA ARG A 397 -8.15 -22.81 -2.82
C ARG A 397 -7.65 -22.14 -1.55
N VAL A 398 -7.02 -20.98 -1.70
CA VAL A 398 -6.63 -20.12 -0.57
C VAL A 398 -7.89 -19.52 0.08
N PRO A 399 -7.99 -19.48 1.42
CA PRO A 399 -9.03 -18.70 2.11
C PRO A 399 -8.96 -17.22 1.71
N MET A 400 -10.06 -16.70 1.16
CA MET A 400 -10.18 -15.31 0.74
C MET A 400 -11.51 -14.76 1.22
N PHE A 401 -11.50 -13.55 1.78
CA PHE A 401 -12.68 -12.94 2.36
C PHE A 401 -12.94 -11.58 1.73
N ALA A 402 -14.09 -11.41 1.10
CA ALA A 402 -14.52 -10.11 0.63
C ALA A 402 -15.18 -9.32 1.75
N ARG A 403 -14.83 -8.03 1.84
CA ARG A 403 -15.43 -7.10 2.80
C ARG A 403 -16.84 -6.70 2.34
N ASN A 404 -17.75 -6.46 3.29
CA ASN A 404 -19.03 -5.84 2.96
C ASN A 404 -18.85 -4.41 2.41
N GLY A 405 -19.67 -4.04 1.43
CA GLY A 405 -19.51 -2.83 0.62
C GLY A 405 -18.58 -3.01 -0.58
N SER A 406 -18.02 -4.19 -0.81
CA SER A 406 -17.15 -4.43 -1.96
C SER A 406 -17.93 -4.93 -3.17
N ILE A 407 -17.48 -4.53 -4.37
CA ILE A 407 -17.82 -5.15 -5.65
C ILE A 407 -16.53 -5.78 -6.19
N VAL A 408 -16.58 -7.07 -6.55
CA VAL A 408 -15.42 -7.82 -7.02
C VAL A 408 -15.70 -8.33 -8.44
N PRO A 409 -15.13 -7.70 -9.48
CA PRO A 409 -15.28 -8.16 -10.85
C PRO A 409 -14.43 -9.41 -11.14
N LEU A 410 -15.09 -10.49 -11.53
CA LEU A 410 -14.46 -11.74 -11.93
C LEU A 410 -14.89 -12.15 -13.34
N MET A 411 -13.95 -12.62 -14.14
CA MET A 411 -14.23 -13.12 -15.48
C MET A 411 -14.89 -14.51 -15.41
N ALA A 412 -16.05 -14.64 -16.02
CA ALA A 412 -16.73 -15.92 -16.21
C ALA A 412 -16.83 -16.24 -17.71
N LYS A 413 -17.28 -17.46 -18.04
CA LYS A 413 -17.24 -17.98 -19.43
C LYS A 413 -17.96 -17.06 -20.44
N ASN A 414 -19.10 -16.49 -20.07
CA ASN A 414 -19.99 -15.76 -20.97
C ASN A 414 -20.37 -14.34 -20.47
N ALA A 415 -19.81 -13.91 -19.35
CA ALA A 415 -20.12 -12.65 -18.69
C ALA A 415 -18.96 -12.24 -17.77
N MET A 416 -18.98 -10.99 -17.32
CA MET A 416 -18.25 -10.60 -16.11
C MET A 416 -19.20 -10.68 -14.91
N GLU A 417 -18.83 -11.47 -13.91
CA GLU A 417 -19.53 -11.53 -12.65
C GLU A 417 -19.10 -10.33 -11.78
N LEU A 418 -20.07 -9.55 -11.31
CA LEU A 418 -19.89 -8.46 -10.36
C LEU A 418 -20.38 -8.95 -9.00
N HIS A 419 -19.48 -9.51 -8.21
CA HIS A 419 -19.82 -10.00 -6.87
C HIS A 419 -19.96 -8.84 -5.90
N TYR A 420 -21.18 -8.54 -5.49
CA TYR A 420 -21.49 -7.47 -4.55
C TYR A 420 -21.85 -8.03 -3.17
N PHE A 421 -21.18 -7.52 -2.14
CA PHE A 421 -21.37 -7.92 -0.74
C PHE A 421 -22.11 -6.82 0.03
N PRO A 422 -23.44 -6.92 0.25
CA PRO A 422 -24.24 -5.82 0.79
C PRO A 422 -24.03 -5.56 2.29
N SER A 423 -24.85 -4.66 2.85
CA SER A 423 -24.77 -3.99 4.17
C SER A 423 -24.13 -2.59 4.13
N LEU A 424 -23.35 -2.30 3.10
CA LEU A 424 -22.85 -0.96 2.76
C LEU A 424 -22.97 -0.77 1.24
N ALA A 425 -23.11 0.47 0.80
CA ALA A 425 -22.97 0.79 -0.62
C ALA A 425 -21.56 0.38 -1.11
N GLY A 426 -21.48 -0.03 -2.37
CA GLY A 426 -20.23 -0.40 -3.02
C GLY A 426 -20.01 0.37 -4.31
N GLU A 427 -18.74 0.60 -4.61
CA GLU A 427 -18.25 1.23 -5.83
C GLU A 427 -17.01 0.47 -6.29
N PHE A 428 -16.85 0.30 -7.60
CA PHE A 428 -15.62 -0.22 -8.18
C PHE A 428 -15.35 0.42 -9.54
N PHE A 429 -14.11 0.91 -9.72
CA PHE A 429 -13.61 1.44 -10.99
C PHE A 429 -12.75 0.37 -11.64
N LEU A 430 -13.28 -0.27 -12.68
CA LEU A 430 -12.57 -1.30 -13.43
C LEU A 430 -11.79 -0.65 -14.58
N TRP A 431 -10.47 -0.84 -14.59
CA TRP A 431 -9.62 -0.40 -15.69
C TRP A 431 -9.86 -1.26 -16.93
N GLU A 432 -10.23 -0.63 -18.04
CA GLU A 432 -10.38 -1.23 -19.36
C GLU A 432 -9.14 -0.87 -20.22
N PRO A 433 -8.17 -1.79 -20.41
CA PRO A 433 -6.91 -1.46 -21.07
C PRO A 433 -7.04 -1.00 -22.53
N ASP A 434 -8.03 -1.54 -23.25
CA ASP A 434 -8.22 -1.26 -24.67
C ASP A 434 -8.66 0.20 -24.93
N PRO A 435 -9.73 0.73 -24.27
CA PRO A 435 -10.06 2.15 -24.36
C PRO A 435 -9.15 3.04 -23.51
N GLY A 436 -8.43 2.49 -22.52
CA GLY A 436 -7.60 3.28 -21.60
C GLY A 436 -8.43 4.14 -20.63
N GLU A 437 -9.60 3.63 -20.22
CA GLU A 437 -10.55 4.32 -19.34
C GLU A 437 -11.15 3.36 -18.30
N ASN A 438 -11.83 3.91 -17.29
CA ASN A 438 -12.50 3.10 -16.26
C ASN A 438 -13.98 2.88 -16.60
N SER A 439 -14.42 1.61 -16.57
CA SER A 439 -15.83 1.27 -16.32
C SER A 439 -16.12 1.48 -14.82
N GLN A 440 -17.32 1.92 -14.47
CA GLN A 440 -17.75 2.18 -13.09
C GLN A 440 -18.96 1.31 -12.75
N PHE A 441 -18.96 0.80 -11.52
CA PHE A 441 -20.07 0.00 -10.99
C PHE A 441 -20.44 0.50 -9.61
N HIS A 442 -21.73 0.76 -9.38
CA HIS A 442 -22.25 1.15 -8.07
C HIS A 442 -23.36 0.21 -7.63
N ALA A 443 -23.40 -0.07 -6.32
CA ALA A 443 -24.48 -0.82 -5.70
C ALA A 443 -24.89 -0.14 -4.39
N SER A 444 -26.17 0.22 -4.28
CA SER A 444 -26.70 1.05 -3.18
C SER A 444 -27.94 0.41 -2.57
N PRO A 445 -27.81 -0.30 -1.43
CA PRO A 445 -28.94 -0.83 -0.68
C PRO A 445 -29.56 0.27 0.20
N ALA A 446 -30.88 0.37 0.21
CA ALA A 446 -31.65 1.36 0.97
C ALA A 446 -32.98 0.76 1.47
N GLY A 447 -32.94 0.17 2.67
CA GLY A 447 -34.11 -0.49 3.26
C GLY A 447 -34.55 -1.69 2.42
N GLU A 448 -35.79 -1.64 1.92
CA GLU A 448 -36.39 -2.70 1.08
C GLU A 448 -36.09 -2.52 -0.42
N PHE A 449 -35.19 -1.61 -0.77
CA PHE A 449 -34.79 -1.33 -2.14
C PHE A 449 -33.27 -1.46 -2.32
N MET A 450 -32.84 -1.79 -3.53
CA MET A 450 -31.43 -1.75 -3.94
C MET A 450 -31.33 -1.23 -5.37
N ARG A 451 -30.41 -0.30 -5.61
CA ARG A 451 -30.05 0.20 -6.93
C ARG A 451 -28.68 -0.35 -7.33
N LEU A 452 -28.58 -0.89 -8.54
CA LEU A 452 -27.34 -1.26 -9.20
C LEU A 452 -27.16 -0.36 -10.41
N GLU A 453 -25.93 0.03 -10.67
CA GLU A 453 -25.56 0.95 -11.74
C GLU A 453 -24.31 0.43 -12.43
N THR A 454 -24.38 0.33 -13.75
CA THR A 454 -23.29 -0.15 -14.61
C THR A 454 -23.02 0.89 -15.68
N GLU A 455 -21.92 1.62 -15.53
CA GLU A 455 -21.41 2.55 -16.55
C GLU A 455 -20.16 1.93 -17.19
N THR A 456 -20.28 1.38 -18.39
CA THR A 456 -19.17 0.62 -19.00
C THR A 456 -18.56 1.28 -20.22
N GLN A 457 -17.24 1.22 -20.35
CA GLN A 457 -16.53 1.70 -21.54
C GLN A 457 -16.49 0.68 -22.68
N VAL A 458 -17.01 -0.53 -22.44
CA VAL A 458 -16.98 -1.62 -23.42
C VAL A 458 -18.31 -2.37 -23.46
N ARG A 459 -18.69 -2.83 -24.66
CA ARG A 459 -19.88 -3.65 -24.81
C ARG A 459 -19.66 -5.02 -24.18
N ARG A 460 -20.37 -5.34 -23.10
CA ARG A 460 -20.21 -6.61 -22.37
C ARG A 460 -21.52 -7.07 -21.71
N THR A 461 -21.59 -8.36 -21.44
CA THR A 461 -22.60 -8.95 -20.54
C THR A 461 -22.07 -8.97 -19.12
N TYR A 462 -22.86 -8.48 -18.18
CA TYR A 462 -22.57 -8.50 -16.74
C TYR A 462 -23.56 -9.39 -16.00
N GLU A 463 -23.09 -10.11 -14.99
CA GLU A 463 -23.91 -10.83 -14.03
C GLU A 463 -23.65 -10.23 -12.64
N TRP A 464 -24.58 -9.43 -12.13
CA TRP A 464 -24.56 -9.03 -10.73
C TRP A 464 -24.86 -10.24 -9.86
N VAL A 465 -23.90 -10.63 -9.03
CA VAL A 465 -24.03 -11.68 -8.03
C VAL A 465 -24.09 -11.00 -6.66
N ILE A 466 -25.30 -10.85 -6.14
CA ILE A 466 -25.56 -10.10 -4.92
C ILE A 466 -25.65 -11.09 -3.77
N HIS A 467 -24.66 -11.06 -2.90
CA HIS A 467 -24.52 -12.02 -1.82
C HIS A 467 -25.50 -11.75 -0.67
N HIS A 468 -25.85 -12.79 0.09
CA HIS A 468 -26.61 -12.68 1.34
C HIS A 468 -27.93 -11.92 1.24
N THR A 469 -28.57 -12.01 0.08
CA THR A 469 -29.71 -11.16 -0.27
C THR A 469 -30.95 -12.02 -0.41
N LYS A 470 -32.03 -11.60 0.27
CA LYS A 470 -33.33 -12.27 0.23
C LYS A 470 -33.90 -12.25 -1.20
N ALA A 471 -34.84 -13.15 -1.48
CA ALA A 471 -35.49 -13.18 -2.78
C ALA A 471 -36.19 -11.83 -3.05
N ALA A 472 -35.99 -11.27 -4.23
CA ALA A 472 -36.66 -10.03 -4.65
C ALA A 472 -38.14 -10.27 -4.94
N HIS A 473 -38.98 -9.28 -4.63
CA HIS A 473 -40.35 -9.19 -5.12
C HIS A 473 -40.37 -8.73 -6.58
N GLU A 474 -39.52 -7.75 -6.92
CA GLU A 474 -39.39 -7.22 -8.27
C GLU A 474 -37.93 -6.85 -8.58
N VAL A 475 -37.53 -7.08 -9.83
CA VAL A 475 -36.31 -6.53 -10.42
C VAL A 475 -36.75 -5.81 -11.69
N ALA A 476 -36.31 -4.58 -11.89
CA ALA A 476 -36.65 -3.80 -13.08
C ALA A 476 -35.47 -2.95 -13.53
N ALA A 477 -35.28 -2.79 -14.83
CA ALA A 477 -34.31 -1.85 -15.39
C ALA A 477 -35.02 -0.92 -16.38
N GLU A 478 -34.71 0.37 -16.33
CA GLU A 478 -35.27 1.38 -17.25
C GLU A 478 -36.82 1.32 -17.35
N GLY A 479 -37.50 1.08 -16.22
CA GLY A 479 -38.96 0.97 -16.15
C GLY A 479 -39.54 -0.34 -16.69
N THR A 480 -38.71 -1.31 -17.08
CA THR A 480 -39.14 -2.63 -17.54
C THR A 480 -38.85 -3.71 -16.50
N SER A 481 -39.89 -4.40 -16.03
CA SER A 481 -39.74 -5.50 -15.08
C SER A 481 -39.06 -6.72 -15.72
N TYR A 482 -38.04 -7.21 -15.04
CA TYR A 482 -37.23 -8.36 -15.43
C TYR A 482 -37.93 -9.66 -15.02
N LYS A 483 -37.88 -10.67 -15.90
CA LYS A 483 -38.54 -11.96 -15.64
C LYS A 483 -37.72 -12.79 -14.67
N ARG A 484 -38.39 -13.44 -13.71
CA ARG A 484 -37.74 -14.45 -12.87
C ARG A 484 -37.41 -15.70 -13.70
N ALA A 485 -36.20 -16.20 -13.55
CA ALA A 485 -35.73 -17.48 -14.07
C ALA A 485 -35.76 -18.57 -12.97
N ASP A 486 -35.91 -19.83 -13.37
CA ASP A 486 -35.99 -20.96 -12.43
C ASP A 486 -34.60 -21.40 -11.91
N GLY A 487 -33.54 -21.06 -12.64
CA GLY A 487 -32.18 -21.51 -12.37
C GLY A 487 -31.13 -20.75 -13.17
N ARG A 488 -29.86 -20.87 -12.76
CA ARG A 488 -28.73 -20.18 -13.40
C ARG A 488 -28.59 -20.47 -14.89
N THR A 489 -28.92 -21.69 -15.33
CA THR A 489 -28.83 -22.10 -16.74
C THR A 489 -29.81 -21.37 -17.66
N GLN A 490 -30.90 -20.84 -17.09
CA GLN A 490 -31.85 -19.98 -17.80
C GLN A 490 -31.47 -18.50 -17.70
N LEU A 491 -30.46 -18.12 -16.90
CA LEU A 491 -30.06 -16.73 -16.76
C LEU A 491 -29.45 -16.22 -18.07
N ARG A 492 -29.89 -15.03 -18.47
CA ARG A 492 -29.55 -14.32 -19.71
C ARG A 492 -29.83 -12.82 -19.46
N PRO A 493 -29.37 -11.89 -20.31
CA PRO A 493 -29.70 -10.48 -20.12
C PRO A 493 -31.22 -10.25 -20.00
N GLY A 494 -31.65 -9.63 -18.90
CA GLY A 494 -33.04 -9.27 -18.61
C GLY A 494 -33.80 -10.20 -17.66
N PRO A 495 -33.48 -11.50 -17.55
CA PRO A 495 -33.92 -12.28 -16.39
C PRO A 495 -33.07 -12.14 -15.12
N TRP A 496 -33.69 -12.46 -13.98
CA TRP A 496 -33.04 -12.59 -12.66
C TRP A 496 -33.34 -13.93 -12.01
N TRP A 497 -32.49 -14.39 -11.09
CA TRP A 497 -32.64 -15.67 -10.40
C TRP A 497 -32.19 -15.55 -8.94
N HIS A 498 -32.94 -16.13 -8.00
CA HIS A 498 -32.51 -16.25 -6.61
C HIS A 498 -32.02 -17.66 -6.32
N ALA A 499 -30.73 -17.77 -5.99
CA ALA A 499 -30.07 -19.00 -5.62
C ALA A 499 -30.29 -19.30 -4.13
N ALA A 500 -31.48 -19.81 -3.77
CA ALA A 500 -31.88 -19.99 -2.37
C ALA A 500 -30.88 -20.78 -1.50
N ALA A 501 -30.17 -21.76 -2.08
CA ALA A 501 -29.17 -22.56 -1.36
C ALA A 501 -27.93 -21.76 -0.91
N LEU A 502 -27.56 -20.72 -1.68
CA LEU A 502 -26.44 -19.82 -1.35
C LEU A 502 -26.92 -18.48 -0.80
N ASN A 503 -28.23 -18.20 -0.87
CA ASN A 503 -28.84 -16.92 -0.57
C ASN A 503 -28.26 -15.75 -1.40
N ASN A 504 -28.09 -15.98 -2.70
CA ASN A 504 -27.60 -14.97 -3.64
C ASN A 504 -28.68 -14.60 -4.65
N LEU A 505 -28.78 -13.30 -4.96
CA LEU A 505 -29.60 -12.82 -6.07
C LEU A 505 -28.71 -12.57 -7.29
N HIS A 506 -29.09 -13.13 -8.42
CA HIS A 506 -28.39 -13.01 -9.69
C HIS A 506 -29.21 -12.17 -10.65
N VAL A 507 -28.62 -11.10 -11.18
CA VAL A 507 -29.24 -10.27 -12.24
C VAL A 507 -28.27 -10.19 -13.40
N MET A 508 -28.70 -10.62 -14.59
CA MET A 508 -27.86 -10.55 -15.77
C MET A 508 -28.34 -9.46 -16.71
N GLU A 509 -27.38 -8.71 -17.23
CA GLU A 509 -27.63 -7.60 -18.13
C GLU A 509 -26.58 -7.51 -19.23
N ARG A 510 -26.97 -6.85 -20.31
CA ARG A 510 -26.04 -6.41 -21.35
C ARG A 510 -25.99 -4.90 -21.33
N ALA A 511 -24.79 -4.34 -21.31
CA ALA A 511 -24.54 -2.91 -21.42
C ALA A 511 -23.69 -2.66 -22.68
N ASP A 512 -24.06 -1.61 -23.42
CA ASP A 512 -23.26 -1.12 -24.55
C ASP A 512 -22.24 -0.10 -24.05
N ALA A 513 -21.16 0.12 -24.81
CA ALA A 513 -20.12 1.08 -24.42
C ALA A 513 -20.69 2.49 -24.29
N GLY A 514 -20.34 3.19 -23.20
CA GLY A 514 -20.85 4.52 -22.86
C GLY A 514 -22.30 4.54 -22.34
N ALA A 515 -22.95 3.38 -22.20
CA ALA A 515 -24.28 3.31 -21.63
C ALA A 515 -24.23 3.32 -20.10
N ASP A 516 -25.17 4.03 -19.49
CA ASP A 516 -25.52 3.95 -18.07
C ASP A 516 -26.72 3.01 -17.94
N LYS A 517 -26.54 1.92 -17.19
CA LYS A 517 -27.57 0.92 -16.97
C LYS A 517 -27.92 0.80 -15.50
N ILE A 518 -29.18 1.11 -15.18
CA ILE A 518 -29.69 1.11 -13.82
C ILE A 518 -30.69 -0.03 -13.63
N VAL A 519 -30.42 -0.89 -12.64
CA VAL A 519 -31.32 -1.94 -12.18
C VAL A 519 -31.81 -1.59 -10.77
N ASN A 520 -33.13 -1.54 -10.59
CA ASN A 520 -33.77 -1.39 -9.30
C ASN A 520 -34.33 -2.74 -8.84
N ILE A 521 -34.10 -3.06 -7.57
CA ILE A 521 -34.56 -4.29 -6.93
C ILE A 521 -35.40 -3.91 -5.72
N SER A 522 -36.58 -4.51 -5.61
CA SER A 522 -37.51 -4.36 -4.49
C SER A 522 -37.66 -5.71 -3.79
N PHE A 523 -37.59 -5.74 -2.47
CA PHE A 523 -37.62 -6.98 -1.70
C PHE A 523 -38.85 -7.17 -0.81
#